data_AF-A0A9D7TVB4-F1
#
_entry.id   AF-A0A9D7TVB4-F1
#
_cell.length_a   1.000
_cell.length_b   1.000
_cell.length_c   1.000
_cell.angle_alpha   90.00
_cell.angle_beta   90.00
_cell.angle_gamma   90.00
#
_symmetry.space_group_name_H-M   'P 1'
#
loop_
_entity.id
_entity.type
_entity.pdbx_description
1 polymer ?
#
loop_
_entity_poly.entity_id
_entity_poly.type
_entity_poly.pdbx_seq_one_letter_code
_entity_poly.pdbx_strand_id
1 'polypeptide(L)'
;MNSQKKVILPIVLLFVFVNAFLLTSSSFITKWGADKDVLIVANIICFVINLLAFLLQSKSLQNANPNAFVRAVMGGVMLKMLVCIFAVFIYVMSAKEVNKPAVIISMALYILYMAIEIAAILKLNKQKNG
;
A
#
# COMPACT_ATOMS: atom_id res chain seq x y z
N MET A 1 -15.80 -5.27 16.92
CA MET A 1 -15.32 -6.04 15.75
C MET A 1 -15.80 -5.50 14.39
N ASN A 2 -16.88 -4.71 14.31
CA ASN A 2 -17.48 -4.25 13.03
C ASN A 2 -16.72 -3.07 12.35
N SER A 3 -16.07 -2.19 13.11
CA SER A 3 -15.38 -1.01 12.53
C SER A 3 -14.06 -1.33 11.83
N GLN A 4 -13.30 -2.34 12.27
CA GLN A 4 -12.02 -2.69 11.61
C GLN A 4 -12.22 -3.29 10.22
N LYS A 5 -13.27 -4.10 10.03
CA LYS A 5 -13.62 -4.65 8.71
C LYS A 5 -13.96 -3.55 7.70
N LYS A 6 -14.65 -2.49 8.14
CA LYS A 6 -14.98 -1.32 7.28
C LYS A 6 -13.74 -0.52 6.85
N VAL A 7 -12.65 -0.60 7.60
CA VAL A 7 -11.43 0.20 7.37
C VAL A 7 -10.41 -0.56 6.53
N ILE A 8 -10.37 -1.90 6.62
CA ILE A 8 -9.59 -2.75 5.69
C ILE A 8 -10.25 -2.83 4.32
N LEU A 9 -11.59 -2.76 4.26
CA LEU A 9 -12.37 -2.86 3.02
C LEU A 9 -11.85 -1.98 1.86
N PRO A 10 -11.58 -0.66 2.03
CA PRO A 10 -11.05 0.15 0.93
C PRO A 10 -9.66 -0.30 0.44
N ILE A 11 -8.80 -0.83 1.32
CA ILE A 11 -7.48 -1.36 0.93
C ILE A 11 -7.63 -2.64 0.10
N VAL A 12 -8.53 -3.54 0.53
CA VAL A 12 -8.83 -4.78 -0.20
C VAL A 12 -9.53 -4.49 -1.52
N LEU A 13 -10.47 -3.55 -1.56
CA LEU A 13 -11.13 -3.12 -2.79
C LEU A 13 -10.13 -2.51 -3.77
N LEU A 14 -9.19 -1.69 -3.30
CA LEU A 14 -8.13 -1.16 -4.15
C LEU A 14 -7.27 -2.30 -4.71
N PHE A 15 -6.89 -3.27 -3.90
CA PHE A 15 -6.11 -4.43 -4.36
C PHE A 15 -6.85 -5.24 -5.43
N VAL A 16 -8.12 -5.55 -5.22
CA VAL A 16 -8.93 -6.27 -6.19
C VAL A 16 -9.11 -5.46 -7.46
N PHE A 17 -9.39 -4.16 -7.34
CA PHE A 17 -9.56 -3.25 -8.47
C PHE A 17 -8.27 -3.14 -9.31
N VAL A 18 -7.12 -2.95 -8.68
CA VAL A 18 -5.83 -2.87 -9.36
C VAL A 18 -5.50 -4.18 -10.04
N ASN A 19 -5.68 -5.34 -9.40
CA ASN A 19 -5.44 -6.63 -10.04
C ASN A 19 -6.40 -6.86 -11.23
N ALA A 20 -7.69 -6.56 -11.07
CA ALA A 20 -8.66 -6.67 -12.15
C ALA A 20 -8.23 -5.80 -13.34
N PHE A 21 -7.86 -4.54 -13.07
CA PHE A 21 -7.36 -3.62 -14.10
C PHE A 21 -6.07 -4.11 -14.77
N LEU A 22 -5.08 -4.61 -14.02
CA LEU A 22 -3.83 -5.15 -14.58
C LEU A 22 -4.06 -6.41 -15.43
N LEU A 23 -5.08 -7.22 -15.11
CA LEU A 23 -5.44 -8.41 -15.86
C LEU A 23 -6.20 -8.08 -17.15
N THR A 24 -7.17 -7.16 -17.11
CA THR A 24 -8.02 -6.81 -18.27
C THR A 24 -7.37 -5.80 -19.21
N SER A 25 -6.57 -4.88 -18.68
CA SER A 25 -5.94 -3.79 -19.44
C SER A 25 -4.52 -4.11 -19.88
N SER A 26 -4.18 -5.40 -20.01
CA SER A 26 -2.84 -5.86 -20.42
C SER A 26 -2.38 -5.19 -21.72
N SER A 27 -3.27 -5.08 -22.70
CA SER A 27 -3.00 -4.42 -23.99
C SER A 27 -2.68 -2.93 -23.86
N PHE A 28 -3.24 -2.23 -22.86
CA PHE A 28 -2.96 -0.82 -22.60
C PHE A 28 -1.62 -0.62 -21.88
N ILE A 29 -1.31 -1.53 -20.97
CA ILE A 29 -0.06 -1.54 -20.18
C ILE A 29 1.14 -1.84 -21.09
N THR A 30 1.02 -2.82 -21.98
CA THR A 30 2.06 -3.14 -22.97
C THR A 30 2.26 -1.99 -23.97
N LYS A 31 1.20 -1.25 -24.34
CA LYS A 31 1.33 -0.05 -25.17
C LYS A 31 2.12 1.08 -24.51
N TRP A 32 2.05 1.18 -23.19
CA TRP A 32 2.84 2.13 -22.40
C TRP A 32 4.27 1.63 -22.11
N GLY A 33 4.62 0.45 -22.61
CA GLY A 33 5.93 -0.18 -22.37
C GLY A 33 6.14 -0.59 -20.92
N ALA A 34 5.09 -0.67 -20.10
CA ALA A 34 5.17 -1.13 -18.73
C ALA A 34 5.08 -2.65 -18.65
N ASP A 35 5.96 -3.25 -17.85
CA ASP A 35 5.94 -4.68 -17.59
C ASP A 35 4.84 -5.01 -16.56
N LYS A 36 3.90 -5.86 -16.98
CA LYS A 36 2.76 -6.27 -16.16
C LYS A 36 3.21 -7.05 -14.91
N ASP A 37 4.21 -7.90 -15.02
CA ASP A 37 4.64 -8.77 -13.91
C ASP A 37 5.26 -7.93 -12.79
N VAL A 38 6.03 -6.91 -13.16
CA VAL A 38 6.59 -5.93 -12.22
C VAL A 38 5.48 -5.19 -11.48
N LEU A 39 4.42 -4.77 -12.18
CA LEU A 39 3.29 -4.07 -11.56
C LEU A 39 2.48 -4.97 -10.61
N ILE A 40 2.28 -6.25 -10.98
CA ILE A 40 1.59 -7.22 -10.12
C ILE A 40 2.39 -7.45 -8.84
N VAL A 41 3.70 -7.70 -8.97
CA VAL A 41 4.58 -7.89 -7.80
C VAL A 41 4.58 -6.66 -6.91
N ALA A 42 4.70 -5.46 -7.49
CA ALA A 42 4.65 -4.21 -6.73
C ALA A 42 3.32 -4.02 -5.99
N ASN A 43 2.19 -4.35 -6.64
CA ASN A 43 0.86 -4.27 -6.05
C ASN A 43 0.69 -5.25 -4.88
N ILE A 44 1.22 -6.48 -5.01
CA ILE A 44 1.21 -7.47 -3.92
C ILE A 44 2.03 -6.96 -2.73
N ILE A 45 3.24 -6.45 -2.96
CA ILE A 45 4.10 -5.87 -1.92
C ILE A 45 3.37 -4.73 -1.20
N CYS A 46 2.80 -3.79 -1.98
CA CYS A 46 2.04 -2.66 -1.44
C CYS A 46 0.86 -3.15 -0.57
N PHE A 47 0.11 -4.15 -1.02
CA PHE A 47 -1.01 -4.69 -0.26
C PHE A 47 -0.55 -5.32 1.06
N VAL A 48 0.45 -6.21 1.02
CA VAL A 48 0.97 -6.89 2.22
C VAL A 48 1.48 -5.89 3.25
N ILE A 49 2.26 -4.89 2.82
CA ILE A 49 2.83 -3.93 3.75
C ILE A 49 1.79 -2.98 4.36
N ASN A 50 0.77 -2.60 3.58
CA ASN A 50 -0.35 -1.82 4.10
C ASN A 50 -1.19 -2.63 5.09
N LEU A 51 -1.37 -3.93 4.84
CA LEU A 51 -2.06 -4.81 5.79
C LEU A 51 -1.29 -4.93 7.11
N LEU A 52 0.02 -5.15 7.06
CA LEU A 52 0.86 -5.22 8.26
C LEU A 52 0.85 -3.91 9.04
N ALA A 53 1.02 -2.79 8.35
CA ALA A 53 0.97 -1.46 8.96
C ALA A 53 -0.41 -1.19 9.59
N PHE A 54 -1.50 -1.59 8.93
CA PHE A 54 -2.85 -1.46 9.46
C PHE A 54 -3.04 -2.26 10.75
N LEU A 55 -2.51 -3.49 10.83
CA LEU A 55 -2.60 -4.32 12.04
C LEU A 55 -1.87 -3.68 13.22
N LEU A 56 -0.69 -3.12 12.99
CA LEU A 56 0.10 -2.40 14.00
C LEU A 56 -0.64 -1.14 14.50
N GLN A 57 -1.13 -0.32 13.58
CA GLN A 57 -1.88 0.91 13.89
C GLN A 57 -3.24 0.61 14.55
N SER A 58 -3.89 -0.48 14.17
CA SER A 58 -5.14 -0.92 14.78
C SER A 58 -4.98 -1.32 16.24
N LYS A 59 -3.84 -1.90 16.61
CA LYS A 59 -3.52 -2.20 18.02
C LYS A 59 -3.26 -0.93 18.81
N SER A 60 -2.59 0.07 18.23
CA SER A 60 -2.29 1.33 18.93
C SER A 60 -3.54 2.17 19.24
N LEU A 61 -4.60 2.05 18.43
CA LEU A 61 -5.92 2.64 18.65
C LEU A 61 -6.68 2.13 19.89
N GLN A 62 -6.15 1.14 20.62
CA GLN A 62 -6.71 0.69 21.89
C GLN A 62 -5.99 1.29 23.09
N ASN A 63 -4.86 1.98 22.87
CA ASN A 63 -4.14 2.66 23.94
C ASN A 63 -4.82 3.98 24.28
N ALA A 64 -4.92 4.28 25.58
CA ALA A 64 -5.41 5.56 26.08
C ALA A 64 -4.52 6.75 25.70
N ASN A 65 -3.29 6.52 25.23
CA ASN A 65 -2.33 7.57 24.89
C ASN A 65 -2.37 7.92 23.39
N PRO A 66 -2.82 9.14 23.01
CA PRO A 66 -2.86 9.58 21.61
C PRO A 66 -1.50 9.59 20.92
N ASN A 67 -0.41 9.80 21.66
CA ASN A 67 0.94 9.79 21.11
C ASN A 67 1.36 8.38 20.65
N ALA A 68 0.79 7.33 21.22
CA ALA A 68 1.04 5.96 20.77
C ALA A 68 0.46 5.68 19.38
N PHE A 69 -0.68 6.30 19.05
CA PHE A 69 -1.27 6.22 17.72
C PHE A 69 -0.39 6.90 16.67
N VAL A 70 0.03 8.16 16.93
CA VAL A 70 0.89 8.92 16.00
C VAL A 70 2.20 8.19 15.73
N ARG A 71 2.85 7.65 16.78
CA ARG A 71 4.08 6.86 16.62
C ARG A 71 3.87 5.61 15.77
N ALA A 72 2.73 4.93 15.91
CA ALA A 72 2.42 3.76 15.09
C ALA A 72 2.19 4.12 13.61
N VAL A 73 1.55 5.25 13.33
CA VAL A 73 1.37 5.76 11.96
C VAL A 73 2.72 6.10 11.33
N MET A 74 3.57 6.87 12.05
CA MET A 74 4.92 7.20 11.58
C MET A 74 5.78 5.96 11.34
N GLY A 75 5.75 4.99 12.28
CA GLY A 75 6.46 3.72 12.12
C GLY A 75 5.95 2.91 10.92
N GLY A 76 4.64 2.90 10.70
CA GLY A 76 4.02 2.28 9.52
C GLY A 76 4.47 2.91 8.21
N VAL A 77 4.50 4.25 8.13
CA VAL A 77 4.99 5.00 6.96
C VAL A 77 6.48 4.71 6.70
N MET A 78 7.32 4.77 7.74
CA MET A 78 8.76 4.45 7.62
C MET A 78 8.99 3.02 7.13
N LEU A 79 8.30 2.05 7.70
CA LEU A 79 8.41 0.65 7.29
C LEU A 79 8.06 0.48 5.81
N LYS A 80 6.99 1.12 5.34
CA LYS A 80 6.58 1.05 3.92
C LYS A 80 7.59 1.69 2.98
N MET A 81 8.14 2.85 3.36
CA MET A 81 9.18 3.51 2.57
C MET A 81 10.40 2.60 2.43
N LEU A 82 10.89 2.02 3.53
CA LEU A 82 12.03 1.10 3.51
C LEU A 82 11.74 -0.12 2.62
N VAL A 83 10.58 -0.75 2.78
CA VAL A 83 10.19 -1.90 1.95
C VAL A 83 10.10 -1.53 0.47
N CYS A 84 9.56 -0.37 0.12
CA CYS A 84 9.51 0.09 -1.27
C CYS A 84 10.90 0.37 -1.83
N ILE A 85 11.78 1.01 -1.06
CA ILE A 85 13.16 1.27 -1.46
C ILE A 85 13.88 -0.06 -1.72
N PHE A 86 13.79 -1.02 -0.80
CA PHE A 86 14.39 -2.34 -0.97
C PHE A 86 13.80 -3.09 -2.17
N ALA A 87 12.49 -3.04 -2.38
CA ALA A 87 11.85 -3.69 -3.51
C ALA A 87 12.35 -3.14 -4.86
N VAL A 88 12.44 -1.81 -4.99
CA VAL A 88 12.99 -1.16 -6.19
C VAL A 88 14.47 -1.50 -6.35
N PHE A 89 15.24 -1.48 -5.27
CA PHE A 89 16.67 -1.80 -5.31
C PHE A 89 16.92 -3.24 -5.77
N ILE A 90 16.21 -4.22 -5.20
CA ILE A 90 16.27 -5.63 -5.61
C ILE A 90 15.85 -5.78 -7.08
N TYR A 91 14.80 -5.09 -7.51
CA TYR A 91 14.35 -5.13 -8.91
C TYR A 91 15.44 -4.60 -9.85
N VAL A 92 16.03 -3.44 -9.55
CA VAL A 92 17.08 -2.83 -10.39
C VAL A 92 18.32 -3.72 -10.48
N MET A 93 18.68 -4.41 -9.39
CA MET A 93 19.83 -5.32 -9.40
C MET A 93 19.59 -6.64 -10.14
N SER A 94 18.35 -7.12 -10.15
CA SER A 94 17.99 -8.43 -10.74
C SER A 94 17.48 -8.33 -12.18
N ALA A 95 16.97 -7.18 -12.58
CA ALA A 95 16.45 -6.96 -13.92
C ALA A 95 17.59 -6.79 -14.93
N LYS A 96 17.55 -7.57 -16.02
CA LYS A 96 18.47 -7.40 -17.16
C LYS A 96 18.32 -6.03 -17.81
N GLU A 97 17.08 -5.55 -17.91
CA GLU A 97 16.74 -4.20 -18.33
C GLU A 97 15.65 -3.65 -17.42
N VAL A 98 15.86 -2.44 -16.90
CA VAL A 98 14.93 -1.82 -15.95
C VAL A 98 13.77 -1.19 -16.70
N ASN A 99 12.56 -1.67 -16.41
CA ASN A 99 11.32 -1.09 -16.94
C ASN A 99 10.95 0.19 -16.17
N LYS A 100 11.48 1.34 -16.62
CA LYS A 100 11.23 2.64 -15.98
C LYS A 100 9.73 2.98 -15.88
N PRO A 101 8.88 2.77 -16.91
CA PRO A 101 7.44 3.00 -16.80
C PRO A 101 6.79 2.20 -15.66
N ALA A 102 7.13 0.91 -15.54
CA ALA A 102 6.57 0.05 -14.49
C ALA A 102 6.98 0.51 -13.08
N VAL A 103 8.23 0.94 -12.90
CA VAL A 103 8.70 1.49 -11.61
C VAL A 103 7.94 2.76 -11.25
N ILE A 104 7.77 3.70 -12.19
CA ILE A 104 7.04 4.95 -11.95
C ILE A 104 5.58 4.68 -11.58
N ILE A 105 4.91 3.81 -12.32
CA ILE A 105 3.52 3.40 -12.02
C ILE A 105 3.44 2.71 -10.64
N SER A 106 4.43 1.88 -10.30
CA SER A 106 4.51 1.24 -8.98
C SER A 106 4.63 2.25 -7.85
N MET A 107 5.39 3.34 -8.06
CA MET A 107 5.49 4.42 -7.08
C MET A 107 4.18 5.21 -6.94
N ALA A 108 3.47 5.44 -8.04
CA ALA A 108 2.15 6.07 -7.99
C ALA A 108 1.14 5.19 -7.23
N LEU A 109 1.15 3.87 -7.47
CA LEU A 109 0.37 2.90 -6.72
C LEU A 109 0.69 2.93 -5.23
N TYR A 110 1.98 2.96 -4.87
CA TYR A 110 2.40 3.08 -3.48
C TYR A 110 1.78 4.29 -2.77
N ILE A 111 1.85 5.48 -3.39
CA ILE A 111 1.27 6.71 -2.83
C ILE A 111 -0.24 6.56 -2.65
N LEU A 112 -0.93 5.97 -3.64
CA LEU A 112 -2.38 5.76 -3.59
C LEU A 112 -2.79 4.85 -2.43
N TYR A 113 -2.09 3.72 -2.26
CA TYR A 113 -2.30 2.81 -1.13
C TYR A 113 -2.08 3.52 0.21
N MET A 114 -0.99 4.28 0.33
CA MET A 114 -0.66 5.02 1.55
C MET A 114 -1.72 6.06 1.89
N ALA A 115 -2.16 6.86 0.91
CA ALA A 115 -3.17 7.89 1.12
C ALA A 115 -4.51 7.28 1.61
N ILE A 116 -4.94 6.18 0.98
CA ILE A 116 -6.17 5.47 1.37
C ILE A 116 -6.03 4.90 2.79
N GLU A 117 -4.91 4.26 3.11
CA GLU A 117 -4.70 3.69 4.43
C GLU A 117 -4.68 4.75 5.54
N ILE A 118 -3.94 5.85 5.36
CA ILE A 118 -3.89 6.94 6.32
C ILE A 118 -5.28 7.55 6.51
N ALA A 119 -6.01 7.82 5.43
CA ALA A 119 -7.37 8.36 5.50
C ALA A 119 -8.32 7.42 6.27
N ALA A 120 -8.23 6.12 6.01
CA ALA A 120 -9.05 5.10 6.66
C ALA A 120 -8.75 5.01 8.16
N ILE A 121 -7.47 5.07 8.54
CA ILE A 121 -7.01 4.97 9.93
C ILE A 121 -7.32 6.25 10.72
N LEU A 122 -7.16 7.45 10.13
CA LEU A 122 -7.56 8.71 10.75
C LEU A 122 -9.07 8.76 11.00
N LYS A 123 -9.88 8.29 10.03
CA LYS A 123 -11.33 8.17 10.20
C LYS A 123 -11.69 7.24 11.35
N LEU A 124 -10.97 6.12 11.49
CA LEU A 124 -11.18 5.17 12.59
C LEU A 124 -10.79 5.77 13.96
N ASN A 125 -9.70 6.54 14.03
CA ASN A 125 -9.29 7.23 15.25
C ASN A 125 -10.37 8.21 15.73
N LYS A 126 -10.91 9.02 14.80
CA LYS A 126 -11.98 9.98 15.11
C LYS A 126 -13.27 9.30 15.61
N GLN A 127 -13.58 8.10 15.14
CA GLN A 127 -14.75 7.34 15.61
C GLN A 127 -14.57 6.71 17.00
N LYS A 128 -13.33 6.50 17.45
CA LYS A 128 -13.03 5.87 18.74
C LYS A 128 -12.74 6.87 19.85
N ASN A 129 -12.09 7.98 19.51
CA ASN A 129 -11.53 8.95 20.45
C ASN A 129 -12.09 10.37 20.25
N GLY A 130 -13.07 10.56 19.36
CA GLY A 130 -13.81 11.80 19.18
C GLY A 130 -15.24 11.64 19.64
#